data_AF-A0A438N9P7-F1
#
_entry.id   AF-A0A438N9P7-F1
#
_cell.length_a   1.000
_cell.length_b   1.000
_cell.length_c   1.000
_cell.angle_alpha   90.00
_cell.angle_beta   90.00
_cell.angle_gamma   90.00
#
_symmetry.space_group_name_H-M   'P 1'
#
loop_
_entity.id
_entity.type
_entity.pdbx_description
1 polymer ?
#
loop_
_entity_poly.entity_id
_entity_poly.type
_entity_poly.pdbx_seq_one_letter_code
_entity_poly.pdbx_strand_id
1 'polypeptide(L)'
;MANATDEDDDYMNMTFEEPAGAKKMETLTQKKKRLAREAEIKANPKSKAALAEEERKKREAALKSNTIDTTSKGYKMMAALGYKPGSALGVERPAGKDGSEEKDDRLLEPIGLEMKDSRSGIGADAEKKRKFREELAGREEADKKRKTDALDFRERQHKERELKRMDGQIWGAMKVCERLEEEEENAPTPEDEDEDVTARNGKRTKPLKSVNVLWRSLVKQRALNERDRRMRYDLHQSLSRRADYIDPEEDKEDRIALGKKADTEEVDVALDEEDEELDKVEALEPPERLNKLVTYLRA
;
A
#
# COMPACT_ATOMS: atom_id res chain seq x y z
N MET A 1 -23.50 -34.30 -28.05
CA MET A 1 -23.30 -34.15 -26.59
C MET A 1 -22.68 -35.46 -26.12
N ALA A 2 -21.35 -35.51 -25.89
CA ALA A 2 -20.61 -35.03 -24.70
C ALA A 2 -20.90 -35.95 -23.49
N ASN A 3 -19.97 -36.62 -22.79
CA ASN A 3 -18.53 -36.42 -22.60
C ASN A 3 -17.81 -37.77 -22.38
N ALA A 4 -16.57 -37.85 -22.84
CA ALA A 4 -15.52 -38.73 -22.31
C ALA A 4 -14.52 -37.85 -21.54
N THR A 5 -13.68 -38.49 -20.71
CA THR A 5 -12.55 -37.97 -19.90
C THR A 5 -12.90 -37.51 -18.48
N ASP A 6 -12.73 -38.41 -17.51
CA ASP A 6 -12.39 -38.12 -16.10
C ASP A 6 -11.88 -39.43 -15.40
N GLU A 7 -10.85 -40.08 -15.95
CA GLU A 7 -10.19 -41.26 -15.33
C GLU A 7 -8.66 -41.12 -15.18
N ASP A 8 -8.06 -39.96 -15.51
CA ASP A 8 -6.59 -39.80 -15.61
C ASP A 8 -5.90 -38.95 -14.50
N ASP A 9 -6.60 -38.51 -13.44
CA ASP A 9 -6.03 -37.54 -12.47
C ASP A 9 -5.50 -38.09 -11.12
N ASP A 10 -5.53 -39.41 -10.88
CA ASP A 10 -4.99 -40.01 -9.63
C ASP A 10 -3.68 -40.80 -9.81
N TYR A 11 -3.07 -40.77 -11.00
CA TYR A 11 -1.83 -41.47 -11.31
C TYR A 11 -0.58 -40.62 -11.01
N MET A 12 -0.40 -40.16 -9.76
CA MET A 12 0.92 -39.70 -9.25
C MET A 12 0.92 -39.32 -7.76
N ASN A 13 -0.21 -39.35 -7.06
CA ASN A 13 -0.23 -38.96 -5.64
C ASN A 13 -0.18 -40.18 -4.69
N MET A 14 0.97 -40.88 -4.67
CA MET A 14 1.26 -41.88 -3.62
C MET A 14 1.78 -41.17 -2.36
N THR A 15 0.88 -40.57 -1.58
CA THR A 15 1.21 -40.18 -0.20
C THR A 15 1.18 -41.41 0.70
N PHE A 16 2.34 -41.81 1.22
CA PHE A 16 2.39 -42.81 2.30
C PHE A 16 1.72 -42.22 3.55
N GLU A 17 0.50 -42.66 3.87
CA GLU A 17 -0.12 -42.37 5.16
C GLU A 17 0.71 -43.04 6.26
N GLU A 18 1.46 -42.23 7.03
CA GLU A 18 2.09 -42.67 8.27
C GLU A 18 0.95 -43.17 9.19
N PRO A 19 0.93 -44.44 9.63
CA PRO A 19 -0.25 -45.02 10.26
C PRO A 19 -0.59 -44.23 11.53
N ALA A 20 -1.78 -43.62 11.53
CA ALA A 20 -2.34 -42.75 12.56
C ALA A 20 -2.69 -43.49 13.88
N GLY A 21 -1.90 -44.49 14.27
CA GLY A 21 -2.15 -45.33 15.45
C GLY A 21 -0.91 -45.83 16.18
N ALA A 22 0.30 -45.66 15.62
CA ALA A 22 1.51 -45.97 16.38
C ALA A 22 1.78 -44.83 17.36
N LYS A 23 1.36 -44.98 18.63
CA LYS A 23 1.89 -44.18 19.74
C LYS A 23 3.42 -44.31 19.65
N LYS A 24 4.09 -43.30 19.10
CA LYS A 24 5.54 -43.28 18.91
C LYS A 24 6.14 -43.57 20.29
N MET A 25 6.60 -44.80 20.50
CA MET A 25 7.12 -45.22 21.80
C MET A 25 8.32 -44.32 22.07
N GLU A 26 8.20 -43.49 23.10
CA GLU A 26 9.25 -42.53 23.43
C GLU A 26 10.56 -43.29 23.59
N THR A 27 11.57 -42.87 22.83
CA THR A 27 12.90 -43.46 22.97
C THR A 27 13.40 -43.22 24.41
N LEU A 28 14.29 -44.07 24.91
CA LEU A 28 14.78 -43.97 26.29
C LEU A 28 15.34 -42.59 26.62
N THR A 29 15.95 -41.92 25.63
CA THR A 29 16.47 -40.55 25.76
C THR A 29 15.36 -39.50 25.85
N GLN A 30 14.26 -39.66 25.09
CA GLN A 30 13.07 -38.81 25.20
C GLN A 30 12.39 -38.98 26.56
N LYS A 31 12.21 -40.24 27.01
CA LYS A 31 11.64 -40.55 28.33
C LYS A 31 12.46 -39.95 29.47
N LYS A 32 13.80 -40.05 29.40
CA LYS A 32 14.71 -39.44 30.39
C LYS A 32 14.62 -37.91 30.38
N LYS A 33 14.54 -37.28 29.22
CA LYS A 33 14.36 -35.82 29.09
C LYS A 33 13.00 -35.35 29.59
N ARG A 34 11.94 -36.15 29.43
CA ARG A 34 10.60 -35.86 29.97
C ARG A 34 10.62 -35.92 31.49
N LEU A 35 11.15 -37.01 32.05
CA LEU A 35 11.27 -37.19 33.50
C LEU A 35 12.14 -36.11 34.14
N ALA A 36 13.24 -35.71 33.49
CA ALA A 36 14.09 -34.62 33.96
C ALA A 36 13.35 -33.27 33.99
N ARG A 37 12.56 -32.96 32.94
CA ARG A 37 11.71 -31.75 32.91
C ARG A 37 10.60 -31.79 33.96
N GLU A 38 9.93 -32.92 34.14
CA GLU A 38 8.91 -33.11 35.18
C GLU A 38 9.52 -32.96 36.58
N ALA A 39 10.73 -33.49 36.79
CA ALA A 39 11.47 -33.35 38.04
C ALA A 39 11.89 -31.90 38.29
N GLU A 40 12.34 -31.18 37.27
CA GLU A 40 12.69 -29.76 37.34
C GLU A 40 11.47 -28.88 37.66
N ILE A 41 10.34 -29.12 36.98
CA ILE A 41 9.08 -28.41 37.25
C ILE A 41 8.58 -28.69 38.68
N LYS A 42 8.75 -29.92 39.18
CA LYS A 42 8.37 -30.29 40.55
C LYS A 42 9.35 -29.77 41.60
N ALA A 43 10.63 -29.67 41.26
CA ALA A 43 11.69 -29.19 42.14
C ALA A 43 11.70 -27.67 42.29
N ASN A 44 11.18 -26.94 41.29
CA ASN A 44 11.04 -25.49 41.35
C ASN A 44 9.78 -25.09 42.14
N PRO A 45 9.91 -24.61 43.39
CA PRO A 45 8.75 -24.10 44.12
C PRO A 45 8.19 -22.87 43.37
N LYS A 46 6.86 -22.82 43.23
CA LYS A 46 6.19 -21.67 42.62
C LYS A 46 6.50 -20.41 43.42
N SER A 47 6.68 -19.29 42.73
CA SER A 47 6.89 -18.00 43.39
C SER A 47 5.66 -17.62 44.22
N LYS A 48 5.86 -16.79 45.25
CA LYS A 48 4.77 -16.29 46.11
C LYS A 48 3.66 -15.60 45.29
N ALA A 49 4.03 -14.90 44.22
CA ALA A 49 3.08 -14.27 43.30
C ALA A 49 2.25 -15.30 42.54
N ALA A 50 2.89 -16.35 41.99
CA ALA A 50 2.19 -17.42 41.29
C ALA A 50 1.22 -18.19 42.21
N LEU A 51 1.61 -18.43 43.47
CA LEU A 51 0.73 -19.06 44.46
C LEU A 51 -0.49 -18.16 44.76
N ALA A 52 -0.29 -16.86 44.94
CA ALA A 52 -1.38 -15.91 45.17
C ALA A 52 -2.35 -15.85 43.98
N GLU A 53 -1.86 -15.91 42.75
CA GLU A 53 -2.71 -15.99 41.55
C GLU A 53 -3.49 -17.30 41.47
N GLU A 54 -2.87 -18.43 41.83
CA GLU A 54 -3.55 -19.72 41.88
C GLU A 54 -4.62 -19.76 42.97
N GLU A 55 -4.35 -19.18 44.14
CA GLU A 55 -5.35 -19.02 45.20
C GLU A 55 -6.49 -18.13 44.74
N ARG A 56 -6.20 -17.00 44.08
CA ARG A 56 -7.23 -16.10 43.52
C ARG A 56 -8.08 -16.83 42.48
N LYS A 57 -7.47 -17.56 41.54
CA LYS A 57 -8.18 -18.37 40.54
C LYS A 57 -9.05 -19.45 41.18
N LYS A 58 -8.54 -20.15 42.21
CA LYS A 58 -9.32 -21.15 42.97
C LYS A 58 -10.50 -20.50 43.70
N ARG A 59 -10.29 -19.33 44.30
CA ARG A 59 -11.34 -18.55 44.96
C ARG A 59 -12.39 -18.09 43.97
N GLU A 60 -11.98 -17.52 42.84
CA GLU A 60 -12.90 -17.10 41.76
C GLU A 60 -13.65 -18.30 41.16
N ALA A 61 -13.00 -19.45 40.98
CA ALA A 61 -13.66 -20.67 40.50
C ALA A 61 -14.70 -21.19 41.50
N ALA A 62 -14.38 -21.17 42.80
CA ALA A 62 -15.32 -21.54 43.86
C ALA A 62 -16.48 -20.54 43.99
N LEU A 63 -16.22 -19.25 43.81
CA LEU A 63 -17.27 -18.22 43.77
C LEU A 63 -18.17 -18.34 42.52
N LYS A 64 -17.63 -18.86 41.41
CA LYS A 64 -18.40 -19.12 40.18
C LYS A 64 -19.19 -20.42 40.23
N SER A 65 -18.80 -21.39 41.07
CA SER A 65 -19.56 -22.63 41.23
C SER A 65 -20.76 -22.41 42.16
N ASN A 66 -21.91 -22.09 41.57
CA ASN A 66 -23.15 -21.81 42.32
C ASN A 66 -23.82 -23.09 42.86
N THR A 67 -23.42 -24.27 42.40
CA THR A 67 -24.03 -25.56 42.76
C THR A 67 -23.10 -26.42 43.61
N ILE A 68 -23.64 -27.03 44.66
CA ILE A 68 -22.90 -27.99 45.50
C ILE A 68 -22.71 -29.30 44.72
N ASP A 69 -21.48 -29.81 44.69
CA ASP A 69 -21.16 -31.10 44.07
C ASP A 69 -21.93 -32.24 44.74
N THR A 70 -22.67 -33.02 43.95
CA THR A 70 -23.47 -34.17 44.39
C THR A 70 -22.63 -35.28 45.03
N THR A 71 -21.33 -35.30 44.74
CA THR A 71 -20.37 -36.27 45.29
C THR A 71 -19.91 -35.88 46.70
N SER A 72 -20.04 -34.60 47.06
CA SER A 72 -19.59 -34.06 48.34
C SER A 72 -20.33 -34.67 49.52
N LYS A 73 -19.61 -34.93 50.62
CA LYS A 73 -20.19 -35.40 51.89
C LYS A 73 -21.31 -34.47 52.37
N GLY A 74 -21.14 -33.16 52.16
CA GLY A 74 -22.14 -32.16 52.53
C GLY A 74 -23.46 -32.35 51.78
N TYR A 75 -23.40 -32.56 50.46
CA TYR A 75 -24.59 -32.85 49.66
C TYR A 75 -25.31 -34.11 50.12
N LYS A 76 -24.56 -35.19 50.39
CA LYS A 76 -25.14 -36.47 50.87
C LYS A 76 -25.86 -36.31 52.21
N MET A 77 -25.32 -35.51 53.13
CA MET A 77 -25.96 -35.20 54.41
C MET A 77 -27.23 -34.35 54.22
N MET A 78 -27.20 -33.33 53.36
CA MET A 78 -28.38 -32.51 53.06
C MET A 78 -29.49 -33.35 52.39
N ALA A 79 -29.12 -34.21 51.43
CA ALA A 79 -30.07 -35.11 50.79
C ALA A 79 -30.72 -36.08 51.79
N ALA A 80 -29.95 -36.60 52.75
CA ALA A 80 -30.48 -37.44 53.84
C ALA A 80 -31.44 -36.68 54.77
N LEU A 81 -31.25 -35.37 54.92
CA LEU A 81 -32.15 -34.48 55.67
C LEU A 81 -33.35 -33.98 54.84
N GLY A 82 -33.51 -34.48 53.61
CA GLY A 82 -34.66 -34.17 52.75
C GLY A 82 -34.45 -33.02 51.77
N TYR A 83 -33.22 -32.50 51.60
CA TYR A 83 -32.91 -31.53 50.55
C TYR A 83 -33.06 -32.15 49.16
N LYS A 84 -33.80 -31.48 48.28
CA LYS A 84 -33.94 -31.86 46.87
C LYS A 84 -33.10 -30.91 46.00
N PRO A 85 -32.37 -31.43 45.00
CA PRO A 85 -31.61 -30.57 44.09
C PRO A 85 -32.56 -29.59 43.40
N GLY A 86 -32.24 -28.30 43.44
CA GLY A 86 -33.06 -27.24 42.87
C GLY A 86 -34.18 -26.71 43.77
N SER A 87 -34.24 -27.13 45.04
CA SER A 87 -35.13 -26.53 46.06
C SER A 87 -34.37 -25.59 46.98
N ALA A 88 -34.98 -24.50 47.41
CA ALA A 88 -34.40 -23.61 48.40
C ALA A 88 -34.54 -24.19 49.82
N LEU A 89 -33.58 -23.86 50.71
CA LEU A 89 -33.60 -24.28 52.11
C LEU A 89 -34.64 -23.48 52.92
N GLY A 90 -35.26 -24.12 53.92
CA GLY A 90 -36.24 -23.50 54.82
C GLY A 90 -37.69 -23.91 54.54
N VAL A 91 -38.62 -23.47 55.39
CA VAL A 91 -40.06 -23.74 55.21
C VAL A 91 -40.57 -22.91 54.02
N GLU A 92 -41.37 -23.54 53.15
CA GLU A 92 -42.02 -22.83 52.04
C GLU A 92 -42.97 -21.78 52.64
N ARG A 93 -42.74 -20.51 52.33
CA ARG A 93 -43.65 -19.46 52.76
C ARG A 93 -44.81 -19.45 51.76
N PRO A 94 -46.05 -19.78 52.18
CA PRO A 94 -47.19 -19.61 51.29
C PRO A 94 -47.31 -18.13 50.94
N ALA A 95 -47.69 -17.85 49.70
CA ALA A 95 -47.91 -16.50 49.19
C ALA A 95 -48.70 -15.68 50.22
N GLY A 96 -48.17 -14.51 50.56
CA GLY A 96 -48.84 -13.57 51.44
C GLY A 96 -50.22 -13.21 50.90
N LYS A 97 -51.10 -12.79 51.79
CA LYS A 97 -52.52 -12.42 51.62
C LYS A 97 -52.81 -11.31 50.58
N ASP A 98 -51.84 -10.94 49.76
CA ASP A 98 -51.88 -9.81 48.82
C ASP A 98 -51.64 -10.26 47.37
N GLY A 99 -52.23 -11.39 46.95
CA GLY A 99 -52.59 -11.66 45.55
C GLY A 99 -51.51 -11.58 44.45
N SER A 100 -50.21 -11.47 44.76
CA SER A 100 -49.15 -11.59 43.77
C SER A 100 -48.79 -13.07 43.61
N GLU A 101 -48.91 -13.59 42.40
CA GLU A 101 -48.33 -14.88 41.99
C GLU A 101 -46.81 -14.76 41.93
N GLU A 102 -46.16 -14.49 43.07
CA GLU A 102 -44.72 -14.36 43.15
C GLU A 102 -44.08 -15.69 43.54
N LYS A 103 -43.17 -16.12 42.68
CA LYS A 103 -42.31 -17.29 42.86
C LYS A 103 -41.60 -17.15 44.20
N ASP A 104 -41.46 -18.27 44.89
CA ASP A 104 -40.73 -18.42 46.13
C ASP A 104 -39.47 -17.52 46.24
N ASP A 105 -39.50 -16.53 47.15
CA ASP A 105 -38.43 -15.53 47.37
C ASP A 105 -37.16 -16.13 48.01
N ARG A 106 -37.16 -17.42 48.33
CA ARG A 106 -36.01 -18.10 48.92
C ARG A 106 -34.87 -18.20 47.91
N LEU A 107 -33.66 -17.82 48.31
CA LEU A 107 -32.47 -17.89 47.47
C LEU A 107 -32.07 -19.34 47.19
N LEU A 108 -32.00 -19.71 45.91
CA LEU A 108 -31.43 -20.98 45.47
C LEU A 108 -29.89 -20.93 45.39
N GLU A 109 -29.34 -19.76 45.11
CA GLU A 109 -27.91 -19.56 44.91
C GLU A 109 -27.31 -18.71 46.03
N PRO A 110 -26.05 -18.97 46.44
CA PRO A 110 -25.34 -18.09 47.37
C PRO A 110 -25.25 -16.65 46.85
N ILE A 111 -25.27 -15.68 47.77
CA ILE A 111 -25.10 -14.27 47.41
C ILE A 111 -23.67 -14.05 46.88
N GLY A 112 -23.56 -13.49 45.68
CA GLY A 112 -22.28 -13.13 45.08
C GLY A 112 -21.57 -12.04 45.88
N LEU A 113 -20.31 -12.29 46.25
CA LEU A 113 -19.45 -11.31 46.92
C LEU A 113 -18.49 -10.67 45.92
N GLU A 114 -18.51 -9.35 45.82
CA GLU A 114 -17.51 -8.59 45.08
C GLU A 114 -16.34 -8.25 46.00
N MET A 115 -15.21 -8.92 45.82
CA MET A 115 -14.00 -8.59 46.58
C MET A 115 -13.32 -7.36 45.97
N LYS A 116 -13.14 -6.33 46.79
CA LYS A 116 -12.47 -5.10 46.39
C LYS A 116 -10.95 -5.29 46.44
N ASP A 117 -10.33 -5.48 45.28
CA ASP A 117 -8.88 -5.72 45.18
C ASP A 117 -8.04 -4.45 45.35
N SER A 118 -8.63 -3.27 45.14
CA SER A 118 -7.91 -2.00 45.20
C SER A 118 -8.39 -1.12 46.36
N ARG A 119 -7.50 -0.28 46.89
CA ARG A 119 -7.89 0.77 47.86
C ARG A 119 -8.54 1.99 47.19
N SER A 120 -8.92 1.87 45.91
CA SER A 120 -9.50 2.98 45.14
C SER A 120 -10.92 3.32 45.61
N GLY A 121 -11.40 4.52 45.31
CA GLY A 121 -12.77 4.92 45.62
C GLY A 121 -13.79 4.03 44.91
N ILE A 122 -14.96 3.83 45.53
CA ILE A 122 -16.09 3.17 44.87
C ILE A 122 -16.45 4.00 43.62
N GLY A 123 -16.41 3.39 42.43
CA GLY A 123 -16.68 4.07 41.15
C GLY A 123 -15.47 4.41 40.28
N ALA A 124 -14.24 4.41 40.82
CA ALA A 124 -13.03 4.74 40.04
C ALA A 124 -12.75 3.76 38.89
N ASP A 125 -13.13 2.49 39.05
CA ASP A 125 -12.93 1.47 38.02
C ASP A 125 -13.91 1.61 36.85
N ALA A 126 -15.09 2.21 37.07
CA ALA A 126 -16.03 2.50 36.00
C ALA A 126 -15.54 3.63 35.09
N GLU A 127 -14.94 4.68 35.68
CA GLU A 127 -14.35 5.77 34.90
C GLU A 127 -13.15 5.32 34.08
N LYS A 128 -12.28 4.48 34.65
CA LYS A 128 -11.18 3.86 33.91
C LYS A 128 -11.69 3.03 32.75
N LYS A 129 -12.68 2.16 32.97
CA LYS A 129 -13.31 1.35 31.90
C LYS A 129 -13.97 2.20 30.80
N ARG A 130 -14.46 3.40 31.12
CA ARG A 130 -14.96 4.35 30.10
C ARG A 130 -13.81 4.92 29.27
N LYS A 131 -12.75 5.41 29.91
CA LYS A 131 -11.56 5.96 29.24
C LYS A 131 -10.88 4.95 28.32
N PHE A 132 -10.72 3.69 28.75
CA PHE A 132 -10.12 2.65 27.91
C PHE A 132 -10.94 2.34 26.65
N ARG A 133 -12.27 2.37 26.73
CA ARG A 133 -13.13 2.14 25.55
C ARG A 133 -13.07 3.28 24.55
N GLU A 134 -13.01 4.51 25.05
CA GLU A 134 -12.86 5.72 24.22
C GLU A 134 -11.51 5.73 23.48
N GLU A 135 -10.42 5.35 24.16
CA GLU A 135 -9.09 5.27 23.54
C GLU A 135 -9.01 4.18 22.46
N LEU A 136 -9.63 3.01 22.68
CA LEU A 136 -9.69 1.95 21.68
C LEU A 136 -10.50 2.36 20.44
N ALA A 137 -11.66 2.99 20.64
CA ALA A 137 -12.46 3.50 19.53
C ALA A 137 -11.70 4.56 18.71
N GLY A 138 -11.01 5.50 19.38
CA GLY A 138 -10.19 6.50 18.70
C GLY A 138 -9.02 5.90 17.90
N ARG A 139 -8.39 4.83 18.40
CA ARG A 139 -7.34 4.11 17.66
C ARG A 139 -7.90 3.40 16.42
N GLU A 140 -9.05 2.74 16.53
CA GLU A 140 -9.71 2.08 15.40
C GLU A 140 -10.13 3.06 14.30
N GLU A 141 -10.62 4.24 14.68
CA GLU A 141 -10.95 5.30 13.72
C GLU A 141 -9.69 5.86 13.03
N ALA A 142 -8.59 6.04 13.75
CA ALA A 142 -7.32 6.47 13.17
C ALA A 142 -6.77 5.44 12.18
N ASP A 143 -6.87 4.15 12.50
CA ASP A 143 -6.42 3.08 11.61
C ASP A 143 -7.30 2.93 10.36
N LYS A 144 -8.61 3.20 10.45
CA LYS A 144 -9.50 3.26 9.29
C LYS A 144 -9.14 4.43 8.36
N LYS A 145 -8.89 5.64 8.90
CA LYS A 145 -8.45 6.82 8.13
C LYS A 145 -7.10 6.59 7.44
N ARG A 146 -6.14 5.98 8.14
CA ARG A 146 -4.84 5.63 7.54
C ARG A 146 -4.97 4.64 6.37
N LYS A 147 -5.91 3.69 6.45
CA LYS A 147 -6.15 2.72 5.37
C LYS A 147 -6.80 3.37 4.15
N THR A 148 -7.73 4.31 4.34
CA THR A 148 -8.33 5.06 3.22
C THR A 148 -7.27 5.92 2.54
N ASP A 149 -6.45 6.64 3.31
CA ASP A 149 -5.37 7.47 2.76
C ASP A 149 -4.35 6.65 1.93
N ALA A 150 -4.07 5.42 2.35
CA ALA A 150 -3.15 4.53 1.64
C ALA A 150 -3.69 4.04 0.28
N LEU A 151 -5.01 3.80 0.19
CA LEU A 151 -5.65 3.40 -1.07
C LEU A 151 -5.68 4.58 -2.07
N ASP A 152 -6.04 5.76 -1.59
CA ASP A 152 -6.05 6.98 -2.40
C ASP A 152 -4.64 7.32 -2.93
N PHE A 153 -3.61 7.11 -2.10
CA PHE A 153 -2.23 7.24 -2.54
C PHE A 153 -1.87 6.24 -3.66
N ARG A 154 -2.30 4.97 -3.52
CA ARG A 154 -2.05 3.94 -4.54
C ARG A 154 -2.72 4.28 -5.86
N GLU A 155 -3.96 4.76 -5.84
CA GLU A 155 -4.69 5.17 -7.04
C GLU A 155 -4.05 6.38 -7.71
N ARG A 156 -3.65 7.40 -6.94
CA ARG A 156 -2.92 8.57 -7.45
C ARG A 156 -1.62 8.14 -8.14
N GLN A 157 -0.86 7.26 -7.51
CA GLN A 157 0.38 6.73 -8.09
C GLN A 157 0.15 5.86 -9.33
N HIS A 158 -0.97 5.14 -9.40
CA HIS A 158 -1.34 4.39 -10.59
C HIS A 158 -1.60 5.33 -11.77
N LYS A 159 -2.47 6.32 -11.58
CA LYS A 159 -2.81 7.33 -12.60
C LYS A 159 -1.58 8.12 -13.06
N GLU A 160 -0.73 8.55 -12.13
CA GLU A 160 0.51 9.27 -12.47
C GLU A 160 1.46 8.42 -13.34
N ARG A 161 1.63 7.12 -13.01
CA ARG A 161 2.45 6.21 -13.82
C ARG A 161 1.84 5.93 -15.19
N GLU A 162 0.52 5.81 -15.27
CA GLU A 162 -0.18 5.61 -16.54
C GLU A 162 -0.04 6.83 -17.45
N LEU A 163 -0.23 8.04 -16.92
CA LEU A 163 -0.03 9.28 -17.66
C LEU A 163 1.43 9.41 -18.15
N LYS A 164 2.42 9.17 -17.29
CA LYS A 164 3.84 9.16 -17.70
C LYS A 164 4.15 8.12 -18.77
N ARG A 165 3.50 6.94 -18.72
CA ARG A 165 3.64 5.92 -19.76
C ARG A 165 3.05 6.41 -21.08
N MET A 166 1.87 7.03 -21.05
CA MET A 166 1.24 7.62 -22.24
C MET A 166 2.09 8.75 -22.82
N ASP A 167 2.67 9.63 -21.99
CA ASP A 167 3.60 10.68 -22.42
C ASP A 167 4.83 10.11 -23.15
N GLY A 168 5.40 9.03 -22.61
CA GLY A 168 6.49 8.32 -23.28
C GLY A 168 6.07 7.71 -24.64
N GLN A 169 4.86 7.17 -24.72
CA GLN A 169 4.30 6.65 -25.98
C GLN A 169 4.01 7.75 -26.99
N ILE A 170 3.50 8.91 -26.55
CA ILE A 170 3.30 10.10 -27.38
C ILE A 170 4.62 10.51 -28.02
N TRP A 171 5.67 10.64 -27.21
CA TRP A 171 6.98 11.06 -27.71
C TRP A 171 7.60 10.04 -28.67
N GLY A 172 7.41 8.75 -28.40
CA GLY A 172 7.76 7.67 -29.32
C GLY A 172 6.99 7.74 -30.65
N ALA A 173 5.67 7.95 -30.59
CA ALA A 173 4.82 8.07 -31.77
C ALA A 173 5.16 9.31 -32.61
N MET A 174 5.42 10.46 -31.98
CA MET A 174 5.89 11.68 -32.67
C MET A 174 7.18 11.44 -33.45
N LYS A 175 8.15 10.74 -32.86
CA LYS A 175 9.39 10.36 -33.53
C LYS A 175 9.18 9.43 -34.71
N VAL A 176 8.25 8.49 -34.58
CA VAL A 176 7.90 7.59 -35.68
C VAL A 176 7.27 8.38 -36.83
N CYS A 177 6.36 9.32 -36.53
CA CYS A 177 5.76 10.19 -37.54
C CYS A 177 6.82 11.05 -38.26
N GLU A 178 7.71 11.70 -37.52
CA GLU A 178 8.83 12.48 -38.08
C GLU A 178 9.71 11.61 -38.99
N ARG A 179 10.06 10.40 -38.54
CA ARG A 179 10.87 9.48 -39.34
C ARG A 179 10.16 9.02 -40.61
N LEU A 180 8.86 8.74 -40.55
CA LEU A 180 8.08 8.36 -41.73
C LEU A 180 8.00 9.51 -42.74
N GLU A 181 7.82 10.74 -42.27
CA GLU A 181 7.84 11.96 -43.10
C GLU A 181 9.22 12.17 -43.74
N GLU A 182 10.31 11.99 -42.98
CA GLU A 182 11.68 12.02 -43.53
C GLU A 182 11.93 10.90 -44.55
N GLU A 183 11.40 9.70 -44.34
CA GLU A 183 11.51 8.57 -45.28
C GLU A 183 10.69 8.82 -46.57
N GLU A 184 9.51 9.44 -46.46
CA GLU A 184 8.67 9.80 -47.62
C GLU A 184 9.31 10.91 -48.47
N GLU A 185 9.90 11.93 -47.84
CA GLU A 185 10.60 13.00 -48.58
C GLU A 185 11.91 12.54 -49.22
N ASN A 186 12.60 11.58 -48.60
CA ASN A 186 13.81 10.98 -49.16
C ASN A 186 13.51 9.84 -50.15
N ALA A 187 12.23 9.50 -50.37
CA ALA A 187 11.86 8.50 -51.35
C ALA A 187 12.25 9.01 -52.75
N PRO A 188 12.96 8.20 -53.57
CA PRO A 188 13.42 8.65 -54.87
C PRO A 188 12.24 8.89 -55.82
N THR A 189 12.02 10.14 -56.20
CA THR A 189 11.18 10.53 -57.34
C THR A 189 11.89 10.18 -58.66
N PRO A 190 11.17 9.87 -59.75
CA PRO A 190 11.79 9.47 -61.03
C PRO A 190 12.53 10.61 -61.77
N GLU A 191 12.50 11.84 -61.26
CA GLU A 191 13.16 13.02 -61.85
C GLU A 191 14.57 13.28 -61.26
N ASP A 192 15.06 12.37 -60.41
CA ASP A 192 16.08 12.66 -59.39
C ASP A 192 17.31 11.73 -59.46
N GLU A 193 17.53 11.06 -60.60
CA GLU A 193 18.61 10.07 -60.78
C GLU A 193 20.03 10.68 -60.82
N ASP A 194 20.17 12.00 -60.93
CA ASP A 194 21.46 12.68 -61.17
C ASP A 194 22.00 13.55 -60.00
N GLU A 195 21.30 13.64 -58.85
CA GLU A 195 21.78 14.41 -57.69
C GLU A 195 22.41 13.53 -56.60
N ASP A 196 23.63 13.89 -56.16
CA ASP A 196 24.35 13.26 -55.06
C ASP A 196 23.49 13.16 -53.79
N VAL A 197 23.21 11.93 -53.34
CA VAL A 197 22.44 11.58 -52.12
C VAL A 197 22.98 12.28 -50.86
N THR A 198 24.27 12.68 -50.87
CA THR A 198 24.92 13.39 -49.77
C THR A 198 24.53 14.86 -49.67
N ALA A 199 24.08 15.50 -50.76
CA ALA A 199 23.60 16.88 -50.78
C ALA A 199 22.15 16.99 -50.24
N ARG A 200 21.32 15.96 -50.43
CA ARG A 200 19.96 15.89 -49.86
C ARG A 200 19.95 15.81 -48.33
N ASN A 201 20.96 15.15 -47.75
CA ASN A 201 21.11 14.98 -46.29
C ASN A 201 21.61 16.22 -45.53
N GLY A 202 21.89 17.33 -46.22
CA GLY A 202 22.15 18.61 -45.57
C GLY A 202 20.87 19.07 -44.88
N LYS A 203 20.80 18.97 -43.55
CA LYS A 203 19.65 19.35 -42.71
C LYS A 203 19.22 20.80 -42.95
N ARG A 204 18.44 21.07 -43.99
CA ARG A 204 17.75 22.35 -44.19
C ARG A 204 16.68 22.38 -43.10
N THR A 205 16.80 23.31 -42.16
CA THR A 205 15.80 23.48 -41.11
C THR A 205 14.51 23.95 -41.77
N LYS A 206 13.55 23.04 -41.94
CA LYS A 206 12.21 23.39 -42.43
C LYS A 206 11.58 24.42 -41.48
N PRO A 207 10.80 25.38 -41.99
CA PRO A 207 10.06 26.28 -41.11
C PRO A 207 9.10 25.46 -40.24
N LEU A 208 8.96 25.81 -38.95
CA LEU A 208 8.16 25.04 -38.00
C LEU A 208 6.71 24.83 -38.47
N LYS A 209 6.14 25.80 -39.18
CA LYS A 209 4.77 25.78 -39.70
C LYS A 209 4.53 24.77 -40.84
N SER A 210 5.59 24.29 -41.52
CA SER A 210 5.41 23.26 -42.56
C SER A 210 5.32 21.85 -41.99
N VAL A 211 5.70 21.64 -40.73
CA VAL A 211 5.63 20.34 -40.05
C VAL A 211 4.21 20.13 -39.52
N ASN A 212 3.71 18.89 -39.59
CA ASN A 212 2.40 18.55 -39.05
C ASN A 212 2.27 18.91 -37.55
N VAL A 213 1.16 19.54 -37.19
CA VAL A 213 0.83 19.98 -35.82
C VAL A 213 0.99 18.86 -34.78
N LEU A 214 0.73 17.59 -35.15
CA LEU A 214 0.77 16.46 -34.22
C LEU A 214 2.17 16.15 -33.65
N TRP A 215 3.26 16.41 -34.40
CA TRP A 215 4.64 16.22 -33.93
C TRP A 215 5.51 17.47 -34.04
N ARG A 216 4.94 18.62 -34.44
CA ARG A 216 5.62 19.91 -34.46
C ARG A 216 6.21 20.30 -33.09
N SER A 217 5.58 19.90 -31.97
CA SER A 217 6.14 20.09 -30.62
C SER A 217 7.52 19.46 -30.47
N LEU A 218 7.75 18.28 -31.05
CA LEU A 218 9.03 17.57 -30.99
C LEU A 218 10.13 18.37 -31.72
N VAL A 219 9.81 18.90 -32.90
CA VAL A 219 10.73 19.70 -33.72
C VAL A 219 11.02 21.04 -33.03
N LYS A 220 9.98 21.72 -32.52
CA LYS A 220 10.10 22.96 -31.74
C LYS A 220 10.99 22.77 -30.50
N GLN A 221 10.76 21.71 -29.72
CA GLN A 221 11.57 21.38 -28.54
C GLN A 221 13.04 21.08 -28.91
N ARG A 222 13.29 20.40 -30.03
CA ARG A 222 14.66 20.14 -30.50
C ARG A 222 15.37 21.44 -30.90
N ALA A 223 14.69 22.31 -31.65
CA ALA A 223 15.21 23.60 -32.07
C ALA A 223 15.46 24.53 -30.87
N LEU A 224 14.55 24.57 -29.88
CA LEU A 224 14.74 25.31 -28.63
C LEU A 224 15.94 24.79 -27.83
N ASN A 225 16.10 23.47 -27.69
CA ASN A 225 17.26 22.90 -27.00
C ASN A 225 18.58 23.21 -27.71
N GLU A 226 18.57 23.25 -29.05
CA GLU A 226 19.74 23.63 -29.85
C GLU A 226 20.06 25.12 -29.68
N ARG A 227 19.03 26.00 -29.69
CA ARG A 227 19.17 27.42 -29.34
C ARG A 227 19.75 27.59 -27.95
N ASP A 228 19.15 26.98 -26.93
CA ASP A 228 19.61 27.03 -25.55
C ASP A 228 21.05 26.52 -25.40
N ARG A 229 21.42 25.47 -26.13
CA ARG A 229 22.79 24.95 -26.13
C ARG A 229 23.76 25.96 -26.74
N ARG A 230 23.38 26.63 -27.83
CA ARG A 230 24.16 27.71 -28.45
C ARG A 230 24.30 28.91 -27.52
N MET A 231 23.19 29.38 -26.93
CA MET A 231 23.18 30.46 -25.94
C MET A 231 24.08 30.14 -24.73
N ARG A 232 24.00 28.91 -24.19
CA ARG A 232 24.86 28.49 -23.08
C ARG A 232 26.32 28.41 -23.49
N TYR A 233 26.59 27.93 -24.69
CA TYR A 233 27.96 27.88 -25.22
C TYR A 233 28.52 29.30 -25.37
N ASP A 234 27.77 30.21 -25.97
CA ASP A 234 28.18 31.61 -26.14
C ASP A 234 28.34 32.34 -24.80
N LEU A 235 27.42 32.11 -23.86
CA LEU A 235 27.54 32.61 -22.49
C LEU A 235 28.79 32.06 -21.78
N HIS A 236 29.08 30.76 -21.91
CA HIS A 236 30.29 30.18 -21.34
C HIS A 236 31.58 30.71 -21.99
N GLN A 237 31.56 30.99 -23.30
CA GLN A 237 32.68 31.60 -23.99
C GLN A 237 32.88 33.05 -23.54
N SER A 238 31.82 33.85 -23.45
CA SER A 238 31.90 35.24 -22.98
C SER A 238 32.31 35.37 -21.51
N LEU A 239 31.90 34.44 -20.62
CA LEU A 239 32.32 34.40 -19.20
C LEU A 239 33.80 34.08 -18.97
N SER A 240 34.50 33.54 -19.97
CA SER A 240 35.95 33.25 -19.87
C SER A 240 36.81 34.53 -19.77
N ARG A 241 36.21 35.71 -20.00
CA ARG A 241 36.86 37.03 -19.88
C ARG A 241 36.07 37.93 -18.92
N ARG A 242 36.79 38.79 -18.19
CA ARG A 242 36.16 39.88 -17.45
C ARG A 242 35.60 40.90 -18.43
N ALA A 243 34.36 41.34 -18.22
CA ALA A 243 33.68 42.33 -19.05
C ALA A 243 34.47 43.63 -19.27
N ASP A 244 35.38 43.96 -18.33
CA ASP A 244 36.16 45.20 -18.34
C ASP A 244 37.51 45.08 -19.07
N TYR A 245 37.90 43.89 -19.56
CA TYR A 245 39.17 43.70 -20.28
C TYR A 245 39.02 44.07 -21.77
N ILE A 246 39.19 45.36 -22.06
CA ILE A 246 39.29 45.89 -23.42
C ILE A 246 40.78 46.02 -23.75
N ASP A 247 41.28 45.11 -24.58
CA ASP A 247 42.66 45.13 -25.06
C ASP A 247 42.77 46.07 -26.27
N PRO A 248 43.52 47.18 -26.18
CA PRO A 248 43.65 48.14 -27.28
C PRO A 248 44.49 47.63 -28.46
N GLU A 249 45.20 46.51 -28.33
CA GLU A 249 46.00 45.89 -29.41
C GLU A 249 45.26 44.77 -30.15
N GLU A 250 43.98 44.51 -29.85
CA GLU A 250 43.23 43.37 -30.41
C GLU A 250 42.85 43.57 -31.89
N ASP A 251 43.39 42.72 -32.76
CA ASP A 251 43.14 42.77 -34.19
C ASP A 251 41.78 42.15 -34.58
N LYS A 252 41.39 42.28 -35.86
CA LYS A 252 40.16 41.66 -36.39
C LYS A 252 40.17 40.14 -36.26
N GLU A 253 41.34 39.53 -36.47
CA GLU A 253 41.53 38.08 -36.35
C GLU A 253 41.45 37.64 -34.89
N ASP A 254 42.03 38.42 -33.97
CA ASP A 254 41.90 38.19 -32.53
C ASP A 254 40.44 38.28 -32.11
N ARG A 255 39.69 39.29 -32.55
CA ARG A 255 38.25 39.42 -32.26
C ARG A 255 37.45 38.21 -32.74
N ILE A 256 37.78 37.63 -33.90
CA ILE A 256 37.11 36.44 -34.42
C ILE A 256 37.51 35.19 -33.62
N ALA A 257 38.80 35.03 -33.32
CA ALA A 257 39.33 33.91 -32.53
C ALA A 257 38.81 33.94 -31.08
N LEU A 258 38.53 35.13 -30.56
CA LEU A 258 38.03 35.38 -29.22
C LEU A 258 36.51 35.42 -29.12
N GLY A 259 35.80 35.10 -30.22
CA GLY A 259 34.34 35.05 -30.23
C GLY A 259 33.68 36.42 -30.06
N LYS A 260 34.41 37.54 -30.20
CA LYS A 260 33.85 38.91 -30.23
C LYS A 260 33.18 39.21 -31.57
N LYS A 261 32.33 38.29 -32.05
CA LYS A 261 31.45 38.61 -33.15
C LYS A 261 30.30 39.43 -32.60
N ALA A 262 30.19 40.66 -33.07
CA ALA A 262 29.00 41.50 -32.92
C ALA A 262 27.85 40.98 -33.81
N ASP A 263 27.74 39.65 -33.93
CA ASP A 263 26.58 39.02 -34.53
C ASP A 263 25.58 39.02 -33.38
N THR A 264 24.83 40.12 -33.28
CA THR A 264 23.57 40.17 -32.54
C THR A 264 22.89 38.84 -32.76
N GLU A 265 22.82 38.01 -31.70
CA GLU A 265 22.19 36.71 -31.76
C GLU A 265 20.88 36.88 -32.50
N GLU A 266 20.79 36.28 -33.69
CA GLU A 266 19.55 36.24 -34.43
C GLU A 266 18.59 35.48 -33.53
N VAL A 267 17.83 36.24 -32.74
CA VAL A 267 16.67 35.75 -32.02
C VAL A 267 15.85 35.12 -33.12
N ASP A 268 15.83 33.80 -33.17
CA ASP A 268 15.02 33.04 -34.11
C ASP A 268 13.56 33.39 -33.83
N VAL A 269 13.08 34.51 -34.39
CA VAL A 269 11.74 35.06 -34.15
C VAL A 269 10.68 34.00 -34.45
N ALA A 270 10.97 33.13 -35.42
CA ALA A 270 10.14 32.00 -35.80
C ALA A 270 9.95 30.94 -34.69
N LEU A 271 10.89 30.78 -33.75
CA LEU A 271 10.73 29.86 -32.60
C LEU A 271 9.79 30.45 -31.53
N ASP A 272 9.78 31.76 -31.40
CA ASP A 272 9.03 32.50 -30.39
C ASP A 272 7.62 32.91 -30.89
N GLU A 273 7.31 32.71 -32.16
CA GLU A 273 5.94 32.84 -32.70
C GLU A 273 4.99 31.84 -32.02
N GLU A 274 3.92 32.38 -31.41
CA GLU A 274 2.83 31.60 -30.82
C GLU A 274 2.09 30.84 -31.92
N ASP A 275 1.81 29.55 -31.65
CA ASP A 275 1.16 28.66 -32.59
C ASP A 275 -0.11 28.10 -31.96
N GLU A 276 -1.23 28.79 -32.17
CA GLU A 276 -2.50 28.44 -31.54
C GLU A 276 -2.96 27.01 -31.85
N GLU A 277 -2.60 26.46 -33.01
CA GLU A 277 -2.96 25.09 -33.39
C GLU A 277 -2.21 24.07 -32.55
N LEU A 278 -0.91 24.29 -32.35
CA LEU A 278 -0.09 23.45 -31.48
C LEU A 278 -0.53 23.57 -30.03
N ASP A 279 -0.82 24.79 -29.55
CA ASP A 279 -1.28 25.02 -28.18
C ASP A 279 -2.62 24.31 -27.91
N LYS A 280 -3.54 24.29 -28.89
CA LYS A 280 -4.79 23.52 -28.81
C LYS A 280 -4.52 22.02 -28.71
N VAL A 281 -3.48 21.49 -29.35
CA VAL A 281 -3.12 20.07 -29.27
C VAL A 281 -2.39 19.75 -27.96
N GLU A 282 -1.51 20.63 -27.49
CA GLU A 282 -0.78 20.48 -26.23
C GLU A 282 -1.69 20.60 -25.01
N ALA A 283 -2.76 21.41 -25.10
CA ALA A 283 -3.76 21.57 -24.03
C ALA A 283 -4.66 20.33 -23.82
N LEU A 284 -4.69 19.38 -24.76
CA LEU A 284 -5.48 18.15 -24.63
C LEU A 284 -4.82 17.19 -23.64
N GLU A 285 -5.63 16.34 -23.01
CA GLU A 285 -5.10 15.32 -22.11
C GLU A 285 -4.19 14.33 -22.87
N PRO A 286 -3.14 13.78 -22.23
CA PRO A 286 -2.27 12.76 -22.82
C PRO A 286 -3.01 11.62 -23.54
N PRO A 287 -4.08 10.99 -23.00
CA PRO A 287 -4.83 9.96 -23.72
C PRO A 287 -5.40 10.44 -25.06
N GLU A 288 -5.93 11.66 -25.14
CA GLU A 288 -6.52 12.20 -26.36
C GLU A 288 -5.46 12.53 -27.41
N ARG A 289 -4.33 13.09 -26.97
CA ARG A 289 -3.16 13.36 -27.82
C ARG A 289 -2.60 12.07 -28.42
N LEU A 290 -2.45 11.04 -27.60
CA LEU A 290 -1.99 9.74 -28.04
C LEU A 290 -2.96 9.12 -29.05
N ASN A 291 -4.28 9.21 -28.79
CA ASN A 291 -5.29 8.71 -29.72
C ASN A 291 -5.20 9.40 -31.09
N LYS A 292 -5.04 10.73 -31.14
CA LYS A 292 -4.86 11.48 -32.40
C LYS A 292 -3.63 11.02 -33.20
N LEU A 293 -2.49 10.83 -32.51
CA LEU A 293 -1.27 10.30 -33.13
C LEU A 293 -1.46 8.88 -33.65
N VAL A 294 -2.10 8.01 -32.86
CA VAL A 294 -2.37 6.63 -33.26
C VAL A 294 -3.36 6.56 -34.43
N THR A 295 -4.38 7.43 -34.46
CA THR A 295 -5.29 7.49 -35.61
C THR A 295 -4.58 7.96 -36.87
N TYR A 296 -3.63 8.89 -36.76
CA TYR A 296 -2.81 9.33 -37.88
C TYR A 296 -1.92 8.21 -38.40
N LEU A 297 -1.22 7.49 -37.52
CA LEU A 297 -0.34 6.36 -37.89
C LEU A 297 -1.09 5.14 -38.46
N ARG A 298 -2.42 5.08 -38.26
CA ARG A 298 -3.27 4.01 -38.80
C ARG A 298 -3.99 4.42 -40.09
N ALA A 299 -4.02 5.71 -40.42
CA ALA A 299 -4.60 6.22 -41.65
C ALA A 299 -3.69 5.88 -42.83
#